data_AF-A0A7C1KI76-F1
#
_entry.id   AF-A0A7C1KI76-F1
#
_cell.length_a   1.000
_cell.length_b   1.000
_cell.length_c   1.000
_cell.angle_alpha   90.00
_cell.angle_beta   90.00
_cell.angle_gamma   90.00
#
_symmetry.space_group_name_H-M   'P 1'
#
loop_
_entity.id
_entity.type
_entity.pdbx_description
1 polymer ?
#
loop_
_entity_poly.entity_id
_entity_poly.type
_entity_poly.pdbx_seq_one_letter_code
_entity_poly.pdbx_strand_id
1 'polypeptide(L)' 'MILSNPAVLLPEIPEVDANEVRWAVEYLTLMIARVGADSAVGMILRQARRELQSLLAENGAETAVIGPLRIAA' A
#
# COMPACT_ATOMS: atom_id res chain seq x y z
N MET A 1 -27.39 25.33 -21.79
CA MET A 1 -27.37 24.78 -20.41
C MET A 1 -26.08 24.00 -20.27
N ILE A 2 -25.07 24.59 -19.64
CA ILE A 2 -23.80 23.88 -19.41
C ILE A 2 -23.99 23.04 -18.14
N LEU A 3 -24.21 21.74 -18.32
CA LEU A 3 -24.09 20.76 -17.23
C LEU A 3 -22.60 20.49 -17.03
N SER A 4 -21.91 21.42 -16.37
CA SER A 4 -20.55 21.15 -15.89
C SER A 4 -20.69 20.23 -14.69
N ASN A 5 -20.42 18.94 -14.87
CA ASN A 5 -20.32 18.02 -13.75
C ASN A 5 -19.20 18.52 -12.81
N PRO A 6 -19.53 19.00 -11.59
CA PRO A 6 -18.53 19.55 -10.68
C PRO A 6 -17.50 18.51 -10.22
N ALA A 7 -17.74 17.22 -10.45
CA ALA A 7 -16.79 16.14 -10.17
C ALA A 7 -15.49 16.23 -10.98
N VAL A 8 -15.47 16.93 -12.12
CA VAL A 8 -14.26 17.15 -12.93
C VAL A 8 -13.23 18.05 -12.20
N LEU A 9 -13.64 18.77 -11.16
CA LEU A 9 -12.78 19.68 -10.40
C LEU A 9 -12.21 19.08 -9.12
N LEU A 10 -12.58 17.85 -8.77
CA LEU A 10 -11.99 17.18 -7.61
C LEU A 10 -10.64 16.59 -8.04
N PRO A 11 -9.54 16.91 -7.35
CA PRO A 11 -8.26 16.26 -7.63
C PRO A 11 -8.45 14.75 -7.44
N GLU A 12 -8.07 13.99 -8.45
CA GLU A 12 -8.02 12.54 -8.39
C GLU A 12 -7.10 12.16 -7.24
N ILE A 13 -7.67 11.60 -6.17
CA ILE A 13 -6.88 11.11 -5.05
C ILE A 13 -6.10 9.92 -5.61
N PRO A 14 -4.76 9.90 -5.54
CA PRO A 14 -3.99 8.78 -6.04
C PRO A 14 -4.48 7.50 -5.36
N GLU A 15 -5.10 6.61 -6.13
CA GLU A 15 -5.50 5.31 -5.63
C GLU A 15 -4.24 4.51 -5.31
N VAL A 16 -4.11 4.10 -4.06
CA VAL A 16 -3.03 3.24 -3.60
C VAL A 16 -3.50 1.79 -3.77
N ASP A 17 -2.86 1.03 -4.65
CA ASP A 17 -3.17 -0.39 -4.81
C ASP A 17 -2.76 -1.17 -3.54
N ALA A 18 -3.76 -1.65 -2.80
CA ALA A 18 -3.57 -2.42 -1.58
C ALA A 18 -2.73 -3.70 -1.78
N ASN A 19 -2.72 -4.27 -2.99
CA ASN A 19 -1.88 -5.44 -3.31
C ASN A 19 -0.42 -5.04 -3.46
N GLU A 20 -0.13 -3.94 -4.13
CA GLU A 20 1.23 -3.41 -4.26
C GLU A 20 1.79 -3.05 -2.88
N VAL A 21 0.99 -2.42 -2.02
CA VAL A 21 1.41 -2.08 -0.67
C VAL A 21 1.68 -3.33 0.18
N ARG A 22 0.83 -4.36 0.08
CA ARG A 22 1.05 -5.63 0.80
C ARG A 22 2.35 -6.32 0.35
N TRP A 23 2.56 -6.41 -0.96
CA TRP A 23 3.80 -6.93 -1.53
C TRP A 23 5.03 -6.15 -1.04
N ALA A 24 4.96 -4.82 -1.03
CA ALA A 24 6.05 -3.97 -0.57
C ALA A 24 6.38 -4.19 0.91
N VAL A 25 5.36 -4.33 1.78
CA VAL A 25 5.54 -4.62 3.21
C VAL A 25 6.23 -5.97 3.44
N GLU A 26 5.85 -7.00 2.68
CA GLU A 26 6.49 -8.32 2.73
C GLU A 26 7.95 -8.25 2.29
N TYR A 27 8.22 -7.59 1.17
CA TYR A 27 9.57 -7.43 0.64
C TYR A 27 10.48 -6.65 1.60
N LEU A 28 9.99 -5.54 2.17
CA LEU A 28 10.73 -4.77 3.16
C LEU A 28 11.07 -5.61 4.39
N THR A 29 10.19 -6.52 4.81
CA THR A 29 10.47 -7.43 5.94
C THR A 29 11.67 -8.33 5.65
N LEU A 30 11.76 -8.88 4.42
CA LEU A 30 12.91 -9.66 3.98
C LEU A 30 14.19 -8.81 3.91
N MET A 31 14.09 -7.59 3.39
CA MET A 31 15.23 -6.68 3.33
C MET A 31 15.74 -6.30 4.72
N ILE A 32 14.85 -5.93 5.64
CA ILE A 32 15.23 -5.57 7.03
C ILE A 32 15.98 -6.72 7.70
N ALA A 33 15.52 -7.97 7.50
CA ALA A 33 16.21 -9.14 8.02
C ALA A 33 17.63 -9.31 7.44
N ARG A 34 17.81 -8.96 6.16
CA ARG A 34 19.11 -9.03 5.46
C ARG A 34 20.10 -7.95 5.91
N VAL A 35 19.64 -6.72 6.18
CA VAL A 35 20.55 -5.61 6.52
C VAL A 35 20.93 -5.58 8.01
N GLY A 36 20.18 -6.27 8.87
CA GLY A 36 20.45 -6.35 10.30
C GLY A 36 19.86 -5.19 11.11
N ALA A 37 19.69 -5.43 12.42
CA ALA A 37 18.92 -4.56 13.30
C ALA A 37 19.57 -3.18 13.53
N ASP A 38 20.89 -3.13 13.62
CA ASP A 38 21.67 -1.92 13.95
C ASP A 38 22.08 -1.09 12.73
N SER A 39 21.67 -1.50 11.53
CA SER A 39 21.93 -0.74 10.31
C SER A 39 21.05 0.51 10.24
N ALA A 40 21.67 1.65 9.91
CA ALA A 40 20.95 2.89 9.59
C ALA A 40 19.96 2.69 8.42
N VAL A 41 20.34 1.87 7.44
CA VAL A 41 19.45 1.46 6.33
C VAL A 41 18.27 0.65 6.88
N GLY A 42 18.53 -0.28 7.80
CA GLY A 42 17.48 -1.05 8.47
C GLY A 42 16.46 -0.18 9.21
N MET A 43 16.92 0.92 9.83
CA MET A 43 16.04 1.91 10.46
C MET A 43 15.10 2.59 9.45
N ILE A 44 15.63 3.04 8.31
CA ILE A 44 14.84 3.68 7.24
C ILE A 44 13.81 2.70 6.67
N LEU A 45 14.21 1.46 6.38
CA LEU A 45 13.31 0.43 5.85
C LEU A 45 12.19 0.08 6.84
N ARG A 46 12.48 0.06 8.15
CA ARG A 46 11.45 -0.12 9.19
C ARG A 46 10.45 1.03 9.21
N GLN A 47 10.91 2.27 9.02
CA GLN A 47 10.03 3.43 8.95
C GLN A 47 9.13 3.37 7.70
N ALA A 48 9.72 3.12 6.53
CA ALA A 48 8.95 2.97 5.28
C ALA A 48 7.89 1.86 5.39
N ARG A 49 8.22 0.73 6.01
CA ARG A 49 7.26 -0.36 6.24
C ARG A 49 6.08 0.08 7.12
N ARG A 50 6.32 0.91 8.16
CA ARG A 50 5.25 1.43 9.03
C ARG A 50 4.34 2.39 8.27
N GLU A 51 4.89 3.25 7.42
CA GLU A 51 4.11 4.19 6.61
C GLU A 51 3.19 3.44 5.64
N LEU A 52 3.71 2.41 4.96
CA LEU A 52 2.91 1.53 4.10
C LEU A 52 1.80 0.80 4.87
N GLN A 53 2.07 0.34 6.09
CA GLN A 53 1.05 -0.28 6.95
C GLN A 53 -0.03 0.73 7.39
N SER A 54 0.35 2.00 7.62
CA SER A 54 -0.61 3.08 7.91
C SER A 54 -1.53 3.32 6.72
N LEU A 55 -0.97 3.37 5.51
CA LEU A 55 -1.76 3.51 4.28
C LEU A 55 -2.78 2.38 4.11
N LEU A 56 -2.41 1.13 4.42
CA LEU A 56 -3.37 0.01 4.40
C LEU A 56 -4.49 0.16 5.44
N ALA A 57 -4.17 0.64 6.64
CA ALA A 57 -5.14 0.83 7.71
C ALA A 57 -6.11 1.99 7.42
N GLU A 58 -5.61 3.08 6.85
CA GLU A 58 -6.40 4.27 6.49
C GLU A 58 -7.33 4.01 5.30
N ASN A 59 -6.91 3.19 4.32
CA ASN A 59 -7.69 2.92 3.12
C ASN A 59 -8.76 1.83 3.28
N GLY A 60 -8.95 1.23 4.47
CA GLY A 60 -10.15 0.46 4.82
C GLY A 60 -10.51 -0.73 3.93
N ALA A 61 -9.61 -1.20 3.07
CA ALA A 61 -9.93 -2.25 2.10
C ALA A 61 -9.77 -3.64 2.75
N GLU A 62 -10.82 -4.12 3.41
CA GLU A 62 -11.06 -5.54 3.66
C GLU A 62 -11.23 -6.30 2.32
N THR A 63 -10.19 -6.36 1.49
CA THR A 63 -10.15 -7.36 0.42
C THR A 63 -9.75 -8.69 1.05
N ALA A 64 -10.74 -9.42 1.56
CA ALA A 64 -10.56 -10.80 2.01
C ALA A 64 -9.95 -11.63 0.87
N VAL A 65 -8.73 -12.10 1.04
CA VAL A 65 -8.10 -13.08 0.14
C VAL A 65 -8.37 -14.46 0.71
N ILE A 66 -9.30 -15.20 0.10
CA ILE A 66 -9.46 -16.64 0.31
C ILE A 66 -8.65 -17.36 -0.79
N GLY A 67 -7.41 -17.74 -0.46
CA GLY A 67 -6.62 -18.72 -1.22
C GLY A 67 -5.78 -18.22 -2.43
N PRO A 68 -4.88 -19.09 -2.96
CA PRO A 68 -3.83 -18.73 -3.93
C PRO A 68 -4.26 -18.69 -5.42
N LEU A 69 -5.56 -18.73 -5.74
CA LEU A 69 -6.04 -18.70 -7.12
C LEU A 69 -7.20 -17.70 -7.26
N ARG A 70 -7.13 -16.78 -8.22
CA ARG A 70 -8.26 -15.92 -8.63
C ARG A 70 -8.52 -16.09 -10.12
N ILE A 71 -9.71 -16.62 -10.45
CA ILE A 71 -10.34 -16.53 -11.77
C ILE A 71 -11.15 -15.24 -11.76
N ALA A 72 -10.95 -14.37 -12.74
CA ALA A 72 -11.78 -13.19 -12.93
C ALA A 72 -13.18 -13.62 -13.41
N ALA A 73 -14.22 -13.10 -12.76
CA ALA A 73 -15.61 -13.16 -13.20
C ALA A 73 -16.11 -11.73 -13.41
#